data_AF-A0AAP4VKN8-F1
#
_entry.id   AF-A0AAP4VKN8-F1
#
_cell.length_a   1.000
_cell.length_b   1.000
_cell.length_c   1.000
_cell.angle_alpha   90.00
_cell.angle_beta   90.00
_cell.angle_gamma   90.00
#
_symmetry.space_group_name_H-M   'P 1'
#
loop_
_entity.id
_entity.type
_entity.pdbx_description
1 polymer ?
#
loop_
_entity_poly.entity_id
_entity_poly.type
_entity_poly.pdbx_seq_one_letter_code
_entity_poly.pdbx_strand_id
1 'polypeptide(L)'
;VEWPDGRGISGRMRVEWVAGSAWNRWSDAHGMGGQMTVESAEWRPAEAGDSRNFKIPERWLHVYYYEAFNILFRFENALRLFVYVVLKRQFGKDWDLAALGDGITIRTETKKRIHQTREYGYLGYEVSSPMLFLNSGELTQIITSEVYWKHFAPFFRASKAIVLTKLQEIGTVRNSLAHFRPIKQDDIDLIKQNSKHLLIEIENCLVQLTSISDVVPTNSEDAWYKELKPIGNDHWRTNLLSSRDQQWIRTQLTYTIPVLQKNGPTKYSNYRVGTLRTSQILRLYPEIRETCIYLSESAVHPRMIDNETLQAAKTISIVFSKSTLESNSSEIGTALKALALKVEAETELIQQDALARGELVEAKNISAFHRDGTSGYTYWDFNTESLTTSVADIDEVEYWGQRSHYTTDFISSTSHYPWMPSSVSEEEIPF
;
A
#
# COMPACT_ATOMS: atom_id res chain seq x y z
N VAL A 1 47.90 -31.11 -24.26
CA VAL A 1 47.83 -31.50 -25.68
C VAL A 1 48.39 -30.34 -26.46
N GLU A 2 49.62 -30.46 -26.95
CA GLU A 2 50.20 -29.54 -27.92
C GLU A 2 49.57 -29.77 -29.29
N TRP A 3 49.24 -28.68 -30.01
CA TRP A 3 49.59 -28.37 -31.41
C TRP A 3 49.41 -26.84 -31.62
N PRO A 4 50.08 -26.22 -32.62
CA PRO A 4 50.60 -24.86 -32.54
C PRO A 4 49.97 -23.84 -33.52
N ASP A 5 50.60 -22.66 -33.51
CA ASP A 5 50.83 -21.66 -34.57
C ASP A 5 49.72 -20.82 -35.23
N GLY A 6 49.78 -19.51 -34.93
CA GLY A 6 49.80 -18.48 -35.99
C GLY A 6 48.69 -17.42 -35.97
N ARG A 7 49.01 -16.26 -35.38
CA ARG A 7 48.27 -14.96 -35.38
C ARG A 7 47.16 -14.88 -34.31
N GLY A 8 47.10 -13.94 -33.38
CA GLY A 8 47.88 -12.75 -33.05
C GLY A 8 47.15 -12.01 -31.92
N ILE A 9 47.91 -11.37 -31.03
CA ILE A 9 47.50 -10.33 -30.07
C ILE A 9 46.57 -10.78 -28.92
N SER A 10 47.20 -11.10 -27.78
CA SER A 10 46.61 -11.04 -26.45
C SER A 10 46.25 -9.59 -26.09
N GLY A 11 45.05 -9.34 -25.56
CA GLY A 11 44.72 -8.04 -24.97
C GLY A 11 43.62 -8.17 -23.92
N ARG A 12 44.01 -8.11 -22.63
CA ARG A 12 43.11 -7.82 -21.51
C ARG A 12 42.37 -6.52 -21.79
N MET A 13 41.03 -6.52 -21.85
CA MET A 13 40.26 -5.28 -21.82
C MET A 13 40.35 -4.66 -20.41
N ARG A 14 41.03 -3.52 -20.30
CA ARG A 14 40.86 -2.57 -19.20
C ARG A 14 39.58 -1.78 -19.47
N VAL A 15 38.68 -1.76 -18.50
CA VAL A 15 37.56 -0.80 -18.46
C VAL A 15 38.14 0.52 -17.97
N GLU A 16 38.30 1.50 -18.87
CA GLU A 16 38.65 2.88 -18.51
C GLU A 16 37.41 3.78 -18.52
N TRP A 17 37.37 4.69 -17.55
CA TRP A 17 36.32 5.68 -17.36
C TRP A 17 36.15 6.57 -18.60
N VAL A 18 34.91 6.80 -19.04
CA VAL A 18 34.56 7.49 -20.30
C VAL A 18 34.80 9.01 -20.26
N ALA A 19 35.01 9.59 -19.08
CA ALA A 19 35.38 10.99 -18.95
C ALA A 19 36.85 11.20 -19.35
N GLY A 20 37.09 11.63 -20.60
CA GLY A 20 38.41 11.95 -21.13
C GLY A 20 39.03 10.89 -22.04
N SER A 21 38.27 9.88 -22.48
CA SER A 21 38.78 8.82 -23.35
C SER A 21 39.20 9.32 -24.73
N ALA A 22 40.30 8.77 -25.27
CA ALA A 22 40.85 9.10 -26.59
C ALA A 22 39.90 8.79 -27.77
N TRP A 23 38.79 8.07 -27.52
CA TRP A 23 37.70 7.85 -28.47
C TRP A 23 36.99 9.15 -28.92
N ASN A 24 37.13 10.24 -28.15
CA ASN A 24 36.47 11.52 -28.45
C ASN A 24 37.27 12.45 -29.38
N ARG A 25 38.38 11.96 -29.95
CA ARG A 25 39.23 12.70 -30.91
C ARG A 25 39.52 11.81 -32.11
N TRP A 26 39.10 12.25 -33.30
CA TRP A 26 39.62 11.71 -34.55
C TRP A 26 40.49 12.77 -35.24
N SER A 27 41.58 12.33 -35.86
CA SER A 27 42.36 13.17 -36.77
C SER A 27 41.83 12.99 -38.18
N ASP A 28 41.44 14.07 -38.85
CA ASP A 28 41.39 14.08 -40.31
C ASP A 28 42.77 14.44 -40.88
N ALA A 29 43.03 14.07 -42.13
CA ALA A 29 44.32 14.32 -42.79
C ALA A 29 44.62 15.81 -43.06
N HIS A 30 43.73 16.72 -42.64
CA HIS A 30 43.78 18.16 -42.92
C HIS A 30 43.85 19.01 -41.64
N GLY A 31 44.03 18.39 -40.46
CA GLY A 31 44.30 19.10 -39.21
C GLY A 31 43.07 19.73 -38.54
N MET A 32 41.85 19.37 -38.94
CA MET A 32 40.61 19.75 -38.26
C MET A 32 40.03 18.55 -37.49
N GLY A 33 40.79 18.08 -36.49
CA GLY A 33 40.25 17.14 -35.51
C GLY A 33 39.15 17.80 -34.67
N GLY A 34 37.95 17.22 -34.68
CA GLY A 34 36.86 17.62 -33.79
C GLY A 34 36.97 16.92 -32.44
N GLN A 35 36.64 17.65 -31.36
CA GLN A 35 36.44 17.05 -30.05
C GLN A 35 34.94 16.82 -29.87
N MET A 36 34.52 15.55 -29.79
CA MET A 36 33.17 15.24 -29.34
C MET A 36 33.12 15.58 -27.84
N THR A 37 32.47 16.69 -27.48
CA THR A 37 32.10 16.94 -26.10
C THR A 37 30.98 15.96 -25.76
N VAL A 38 31.35 14.78 -25.28
CA VAL A 38 30.45 14.01 -24.43
C VAL A 38 30.24 14.90 -23.21
N GLU A 39 29.08 15.56 -23.12
CA GLU A 39 28.67 16.22 -21.88
C GLU A 39 28.87 15.17 -20.78
N SER A 40 29.85 15.40 -19.91
CA SER A 40 29.93 14.66 -18.65
C SER A 40 28.53 14.74 -18.05
N ALA A 41 28.05 13.63 -17.47
CA ALA A 41 26.77 13.55 -16.78
C ALA A 41 26.75 14.51 -15.57
N GLU A 42 26.73 15.81 -15.84
CA GLU A 42 26.44 16.85 -14.88
C GLU A 42 24.96 16.73 -14.61
N TRP A 43 24.65 16.14 -13.47
CA TRP A 43 23.31 16.02 -12.93
C TRP A 43 22.77 17.43 -12.65
N ARG A 44 22.18 18.07 -13.67
CA ARG A 44 21.46 19.33 -13.47
C ARG A 44 20.17 19.00 -12.71
N PRO A 45 19.95 19.51 -11.49
CA PRO A 45 18.65 19.33 -10.83
C PRO A 45 17.59 20.17 -11.55
N ALA A 46 16.32 19.82 -11.40
CA ALA A 46 15.23 20.73 -11.76
C ALA A 46 15.32 21.97 -10.84
N GLU A 47 15.22 23.17 -11.42
CA GLU A 47 15.25 24.41 -10.65
C GLU A 47 13.83 24.72 -10.16
N ALA A 48 13.66 24.81 -8.83
CA ALA A 48 12.42 25.29 -8.23
C ALA A 48 12.32 26.80 -8.47
N GLY A 49 11.32 27.21 -9.27
CA GLY A 49 10.96 28.60 -9.45
C GLY A 49 10.09 29.11 -8.31
N ASP A 50 9.98 30.43 -8.21
CA ASP A 50 8.99 31.06 -7.33
C ASP A 50 7.59 30.57 -7.74
N SER A 51 6.78 30.10 -6.78
CA SER A 51 5.42 29.54 -6.94
C SER A 51 5.25 28.05 -7.28
N ARG A 52 6.15 27.15 -6.85
CA ARG A 52 6.05 25.68 -7.08
C ARG A 52 6.14 25.25 -8.55
N ASN A 53 6.59 26.14 -9.44
CA ASN A 53 6.86 25.81 -10.84
C ASN A 53 8.27 25.27 -10.98
N PHE A 54 8.45 24.16 -11.70
CA PHE A 54 9.78 23.61 -12.00
C PHE A 54 10.21 23.96 -13.42
N LYS A 55 11.43 24.47 -13.58
CA LYS A 55 12.02 24.68 -14.91
C LYS A 55 12.80 23.43 -15.32
N ILE A 56 12.26 22.70 -16.29
CA ILE A 56 12.92 21.53 -16.88
C ILE A 56 13.81 22.00 -18.05
N PRO A 57 15.07 21.55 -18.16
CA PRO A 57 15.92 21.86 -19.30
C PRO A 57 15.30 21.41 -20.64
N GLU A 58 15.42 22.24 -21.68
CA GLU A 58 14.79 22.00 -23.01
C GLU A 58 15.22 20.69 -23.70
N ARG A 59 16.36 20.11 -23.30
CA ARG A 59 16.92 18.88 -23.88
C ARG A 59 16.55 17.61 -23.09
N TRP A 60 15.74 17.72 -22.05
CA TRP A 60 15.27 16.57 -21.27
C TRP A 60 14.06 15.89 -21.93
N LEU A 61 13.55 14.84 -21.29
CA LEU A 61 12.33 14.17 -21.72
C LEU A 61 11.16 15.16 -21.76
N HIS A 62 10.31 15.03 -22.77
CA HIS A 62 9.09 15.81 -22.87
C HIS A 62 8.16 15.53 -21.68
N VAL A 63 7.36 16.53 -21.29
CA VAL A 63 6.40 16.45 -20.17
C VAL A 63 5.46 15.24 -20.29
N TYR A 64 5.13 14.84 -21.50
CA TYR A 64 4.25 13.70 -21.75
C TYR A 64 4.83 12.35 -21.26
N TYR A 65 6.16 12.23 -21.09
CA TYR A 65 6.77 11.06 -20.44
C TYR A 65 6.40 10.97 -18.96
N TYR A 66 6.35 12.12 -18.26
CA TYR A 66 5.93 12.18 -16.87
C TYR A 66 4.45 11.80 -16.72
N GLU A 67 3.61 12.27 -17.63
CA GLU A 67 2.20 11.87 -17.68
C GLU A 67 2.04 10.35 -17.88
N ALA A 68 2.77 9.80 -18.86
CA ALA A 68 2.75 8.36 -19.13
C ALA A 68 3.19 7.55 -17.91
N PHE A 69 4.25 7.98 -17.21
CA PHE A 69 4.72 7.35 -15.98
C PHE A 69 3.65 7.35 -14.89
N ASN A 70 2.97 8.48 -14.68
CA ASN A 70 1.90 8.58 -13.67
C ASN A 70 0.69 7.70 -13.98
N ILE A 71 0.26 7.65 -15.24
CA ILE A 71 -0.87 6.81 -15.65
C ILE A 71 -0.52 5.34 -15.43
N LEU A 72 0.65 4.90 -15.88
CA LEU A 72 1.10 3.52 -15.72
C LEU A 72 1.29 3.15 -14.25
N PHE A 73 1.82 4.07 -13.44
CA PHE A 73 1.96 3.88 -12.00
C PHE A 73 0.60 3.61 -11.33
N ARG A 74 -0.38 4.49 -11.56
CA ARG A 74 -1.74 4.35 -11.00
C ARG A 74 -2.42 3.08 -11.52
N PHE A 75 -2.27 2.80 -12.81
CA PHE A 75 -2.86 1.63 -13.46
C PHE A 75 -2.29 0.31 -12.90
N GLU A 76 -0.96 0.17 -12.81
CA GLU A 76 -0.35 -1.05 -12.27
C GLU A 76 -0.72 -1.26 -10.80
N ASN A 77 -0.76 -0.20 -9.99
CA ASN A 77 -1.16 -0.32 -8.59
C ASN A 77 -2.63 -0.70 -8.43
N ALA A 78 -3.53 -0.14 -9.26
CA ALA A 78 -4.92 -0.56 -9.32
C ALA A 78 -5.05 -2.06 -9.62
N LEU A 79 -4.28 -2.55 -10.62
CA LEU A 79 -4.27 -3.96 -10.98
C LEU A 79 -3.70 -4.85 -9.88
N ARG A 80 -2.63 -4.44 -9.19
CA ARG A 80 -2.07 -5.21 -8.05
C ARG A 80 -3.11 -5.40 -6.97
N LEU A 81 -3.76 -4.32 -6.56
CA LEU A 81 -4.81 -4.38 -5.55
C LEU A 81 -5.98 -5.27 -6.00
N PHE A 82 -6.45 -5.06 -7.23
CA PHE A 82 -7.55 -5.81 -7.79
C PHE A 82 -7.27 -7.32 -7.85
N VAL A 83 -6.10 -7.70 -8.37
CA VAL A 83 -5.66 -9.11 -8.42
C VAL A 83 -5.60 -9.70 -7.02
N TYR A 84 -5.00 -8.99 -6.06
CA TYR A 84 -4.96 -9.43 -4.66
C TYR A 84 -6.36 -9.66 -4.10
N VAL A 85 -7.28 -8.69 -4.25
CA VAL A 85 -8.64 -8.78 -3.71
C VAL A 85 -9.40 -9.96 -4.30
N VAL A 86 -9.33 -10.17 -5.61
CA VAL A 86 -10.02 -11.28 -6.29
C VAL A 86 -9.46 -12.63 -5.84
N LEU A 87 -8.12 -12.78 -5.81
CA LEU A 87 -7.49 -14.03 -5.39
C LEU A 87 -7.72 -14.31 -3.90
N LYS A 88 -7.56 -13.31 -3.02
CA LYS A 88 -7.79 -13.44 -1.57
C LYS A 88 -9.24 -13.80 -1.26
N ARG A 89 -10.20 -13.17 -1.96
CA ARG A 89 -11.62 -13.52 -1.86
C ARG A 89 -11.88 -14.98 -2.22
N GLN A 90 -11.25 -15.47 -3.29
CA GLN A 90 -11.56 -16.79 -3.85
C GLN A 90 -10.81 -17.93 -3.18
N PHE A 91 -9.57 -17.70 -2.76
CA PHE A 91 -8.65 -18.74 -2.29
C PHE A 91 -8.21 -18.55 -0.83
N GLY A 92 -8.64 -17.48 -0.15
CA GLY A 92 -8.34 -17.25 1.26
C GLY A 92 -6.83 -17.23 1.48
N LYS A 93 -6.32 -18.05 2.41
CA LYS A 93 -4.88 -18.19 2.70
C LYS A 93 -4.02 -18.68 1.53
N ASP A 94 -4.61 -19.34 0.55
CA ASP A 94 -3.90 -19.96 -0.58
C ASP A 94 -3.86 -19.05 -1.83
N TRP A 95 -4.22 -17.78 -1.68
CA TRP A 95 -4.23 -16.80 -2.77
C TRP A 95 -2.88 -16.65 -3.47
N ASP A 96 -1.79 -16.76 -2.73
CA ASP A 96 -0.41 -16.64 -3.22
C ASP A 96 0.12 -17.96 -3.84
N LEU A 97 -0.67 -19.03 -3.81
CA LEU A 97 -0.41 -20.25 -4.57
C LEU A 97 -0.91 -20.15 -6.02
N ALA A 98 -1.50 -19.02 -6.41
CA ALA A 98 -1.91 -18.80 -7.79
C ALA A 98 -0.71 -18.89 -8.75
N ALA A 99 -0.92 -19.60 -9.86
CA ALA A 99 0.13 -19.95 -10.82
C ALA A 99 0.45 -18.77 -11.76
N LEU A 100 1.75 -18.54 -11.97
CA LEU A 100 2.33 -17.62 -12.95
C LEU A 100 2.83 -18.35 -14.21
N GLY A 101 2.51 -19.64 -14.38
CA GLY A 101 3.03 -20.50 -15.46
C GLY A 101 4.23 -21.34 -15.05
N ASP A 102 4.54 -22.39 -15.81
CA ASP A 102 5.72 -23.27 -15.65
C ASP A 102 5.95 -23.82 -14.22
N GLY A 103 4.87 -24.06 -13.48
CA GLY A 103 4.93 -24.54 -12.09
C GLY A 103 5.35 -23.50 -11.06
N ILE A 104 5.50 -22.24 -11.46
CA ILE A 104 5.83 -21.11 -10.59
C ILE A 104 4.53 -20.51 -10.03
N THR A 105 4.53 -20.18 -8.74
CA THR A 105 3.44 -19.45 -8.07
C THR A 105 3.87 -18.05 -7.65
N ILE A 106 2.90 -17.19 -7.32
CA ILE A 106 3.14 -15.87 -6.72
C ILE A 106 4.09 -16.03 -5.52
N ARG A 107 3.80 -16.94 -4.59
CA ARG A 107 4.60 -17.19 -3.39
C ARG A 107 6.05 -17.53 -3.72
N THR A 108 6.29 -18.45 -4.66
CA THR A 108 7.66 -18.89 -4.97
C THR A 108 8.48 -17.79 -5.63
N GLU A 109 7.90 -17.06 -6.58
CA GLU A 109 8.63 -16.05 -7.34
C GLU A 109 8.87 -14.78 -6.52
N THR A 110 7.85 -14.31 -5.79
CA THR A 110 7.97 -13.10 -4.98
C THR A 110 8.89 -13.32 -3.79
N LYS A 111 8.88 -14.50 -3.13
CA LYS A 111 9.82 -14.82 -2.05
C LYS A 111 11.27 -14.77 -2.53
N LYS A 112 11.55 -15.25 -3.74
CA LYS A 112 12.87 -15.15 -4.37
C LYS A 112 13.27 -13.69 -4.59
N ARG A 113 12.37 -12.87 -5.15
CA ARG A 113 12.65 -11.44 -5.42
C ARG A 113 12.82 -10.61 -4.14
N ILE A 114 12.00 -10.85 -3.12
CA ILE A 114 12.12 -10.23 -1.79
C ILE A 114 13.49 -10.55 -1.18
N HIS A 115 13.92 -11.82 -1.26
CA HIS A 115 15.23 -12.23 -0.75
C HIS A 115 16.37 -11.51 -1.48
N GLN A 116 16.32 -11.43 -2.81
CA GLN A 116 17.30 -10.70 -3.61
C GLN A 116 17.35 -9.20 -3.27
N THR A 117 16.20 -8.55 -3.06
CA THR A 117 16.17 -7.14 -2.65
C THR A 117 16.80 -6.93 -1.27
N ARG A 118 16.59 -7.85 -0.32
CA ARG A 118 17.23 -7.78 1.00
C ARG A 118 18.76 -7.92 0.94
N GLU A 119 19.31 -8.67 -0.02
CA GLU A 119 20.76 -8.72 -0.26
C GLU A 119 21.33 -7.34 -0.65
N TYR A 120 20.51 -6.51 -1.31
CA TYR A 120 20.82 -5.13 -1.68
C TYR A 120 20.13 -4.11 -0.78
N GLY A 121 19.88 -4.42 0.50
CA GLY A 121 19.07 -3.61 1.43
C GLY A 121 19.54 -2.16 1.67
N TYR A 122 20.69 -1.76 1.14
CA TYR A 122 21.13 -0.35 1.09
C TYR A 122 20.52 0.44 -0.09
N LEU A 123 19.79 -0.21 -0.99
CA LEU A 123 19.14 0.39 -2.17
C LEU A 123 17.61 0.34 -2.03
N GLY A 124 16.97 1.49 -2.17
CA GLY A 124 15.51 1.59 -2.26
C GLY A 124 14.79 1.48 -0.92
N TYR A 125 13.48 1.24 -1.00
CA TYR A 125 12.61 1.06 0.17
C TYR A 125 12.50 -0.43 0.52
N GLU A 126 12.50 -0.76 1.81
CA GLU A 126 12.15 -2.10 2.26
C GLU A 126 10.66 -2.34 2.01
N VAL A 127 10.36 -3.37 1.22
CA VAL A 127 9.01 -3.75 0.84
C VAL A 127 8.80 -5.24 1.14
N SER A 128 7.78 -5.55 1.94
CA SER A 128 7.39 -6.92 2.31
C SER A 128 6.26 -7.49 1.45
N SER A 129 5.44 -6.65 0.80
CA SER A 129 4.28 -7.10 0.01
C SER A 129 4.70 -7.91 -1.23
N PRO A 130 4.22 -9.16 -1.39
CA PRO A 130 4.44 -9.96 -2.60
C PRO A 130 3.95 -9.29 -3.88
N MET A 131 2.84 -8.55 -3.82
CA MET A 131 2.21 -7.96 -5.00
C MET A 131 3.07 -6.87 -5.66
N LEU A 132 3.93 -6.20 -4.89
CA LEU A 132 4.87 -5.21 -5.41
C LEU A 132 5.99 -5.84 -6.25
N PHE A 133 6.29 -7.11 -6.01
CA PHE A 133 7.28 -7.85 -6.78
C PHE A 133 6.72 -8.46 -8.06
N LEU A 134 5.42 -8.32 -8.33
CA LEU A 134 4.82 -8.73 -9.60
C LEU A 134 4.96 -7.63 -10.66
N ASN A 135 5.34 -8.03 -11.87
CA ASN A 135 5.38 -7.17 -13.04
C ASN A 135 4.02 -7.14 -13.78
N SER A 136 3.84 -6.17 -14.68
CA SER A 136 2.60 -6.01 -15.43
C SER A 136 2.25 -7.20 -16.32
N GLY A 137 3.25 -7.93 -16.82
CA GLY A 137 3.06 -9.17 -17.58
C GLY A 137 2.47 -10.29 -16.73
N GLU A 138 3.00 -10.49 -15.52
CA GLU A 138 2.49 -11.47 -14.55
C GLU A 138 1.07 -11.15 -14.11
N LEU A 139 0.77 -9.87 -13.82
CA LEU A 139 -0.60 -9.44 -13.51
C LEU A 139 -1.56 -9.73 -14.67
N THR A 140 -1.14 -9.43 -15.90
CA THR A 140 -1.91 -9.73 -17.11
C THR A 140 -2.18 -11.22 -17.22
N GLN A 141 -1.15 -12.05 -17.06
CA GLN A 141 -1.24 -13.50 -17.14
C GLN A 141 -2.19 -14.09 -16.10
N ILE A 142 -2.16 -13.61 -14.87
CA ILE A 142 -3.09 -14.03 -13.81
C ILE A 142 -4.53 -13.70 -14.21
N ILE A 143 -4.77 -12.43 -14.59
CA ILE A 143 -6.11 -11.94 -14.95
C ILE A 143 -6.68 -12.78 -16.11
N THR A 144 -5.90 -13.00 -17.17
CA THR A 144 -6.37 -13.64 -18.40
C THR A 144 -6.12 -15.16 -18.45
N SER A 145 -5.68 -15.78 -17.36
CA SER A 145 -5.48 -17.22 -17.26
C SER A 145 -6.79 -17.97 -17.45
N GLU A 146 -6.78 -19.09 -18.17
CA GLU A 146 -7.97 -19.95 -18.30
C GLU A 146 -8.51 -20.44 -16.96
N VAL A 147 -7.61 -20.68 -16.00
CA VAL A 147 -7.96 -21.19 -14.67
C VAL A 147 -8.69 -20.13 -13.85
N TYR A 148 -8.22 -18.88 -13.93
CA TYR A 148 -8.68 -17.79 -13.05
C TYR A 148 -9.67 -16.84 -13.72
N TRP A 149 -9.78 -16.84 -15.05
CA TRP A 149 -10.63 -15.91 -15.80
C TRP A 149 -12.07 -15.89 -15.29
N LYS A 150 -12.62 -17.05 -14.89
CA LYS A 150 -13.98 -17.14 -14.32
C LYS A 150 -14.22 -16.22 -13.10
N HIS A 151 -13.16 -15.90 -12.34
CA HIS A 151 -13.23 -15.00 -11.18
C HIS A 151 -13.02 -13.53 -11.56
N PHE A 152 -12.29 -13.26 -12.65
CA PHE A 152 -12.00 -11.92 -13.14
C PHE A 152 -13.04 -11.38 -14.14
N ALA A 153 -13.63 -12.26 -14.94
CA ALA A 153 -14.58 -11.92 -16.00
C ALA A 153 -15.74 -11.01 -15.56
N PRO A 154 -16.35 -11.18 -14.36
CA PRO A 154 -17.45 -10.32 -13.91
C PRO A 154 -17.05 -8.83 -13.79
N PHE A 155 -15.77 -8.52 -13.68
CA PHE A 155 -15.24 -7.17 -13.56
C PHE A 155 -14.82 -6.57 -14.90
N PHE A 156 -15.15 -7.23 -16.02
CA PHE A 156 -14.85 -6.71 -17.36
C PHE A 156 -16.11 -6.75 -18.24
N ARG A 157 -16.42 -5.62 -18.88
CA ARG A 157 -17.52 -5.51 -19.85
C ARG A 157 -17.14 -6.03 -21.25
N ALA A 158 -16.03 -6.75 -21.37
CA ALA A 158 -15.46 -7.20 -22.64
C ALA A 158 -14.99 -8.64 -22.53
N SER A 159 -14.81 -9.29 -23.68
CA SER A 159 -14.28 -10.65 -23.73
C SER A 159 -12.83 -10.71 -23.24
N LYS A 160 -12.41 -11.89 -22.77
CA LYS A 160 -11.03 -12.15 -22.36
C LYS A 160 -10.00 -11.71 -23.39
N ALA A 161 -10.27 -11.97 -24.67
CA ALA A 161 -9.39 -11.60 -25.77
C ALA A 161 -9.21 -10.08 -25.87
N ILE A 162 -10.29 -9.31 -25.76
CA ILE A 162 -10.23 -7.84 -25.79
C ILE A 162 -9.49 -7.30 -24.56
N VAL A 163 -9.75 -7.87 -23.38
CA VAL A 163 -9.05 -7.48 -22.14
C VAL A 163 -7.54 -7.75 -22.27
N LEU A 164 -7.17 -8.93 -22.77
CA LEU A 164 -5.77 -9.29 -23.02
C LEU A 164 -5.10 -8.32 -23.98
N THR A 165 -5.73 -8.02 -25.13
CA THR A 165 -5.20 -7.07 -26.11
C THR A 165 -4.92 -5.71 -25.47
N LYS A 166 -5.88 -5.16 -24.70
CA LYS A 166 -5.71 -3.86 -24.05
C LYS A 166 -4.59 -3.85 -23.01
N LEU A 167 -4.47 -4.91 -22.22
CA LEU A 167 -3.39 -5.05 -21.25
C LEU A 167 -2.02 -5.16 -21.94
N GLN A 168 -1.93 -5.89 -23.06
CA GLN A 168 -0.70 -6.01 -23.85
C GLN A 168 -0.31 -4.70 -24.55
N GLU A 169 -1.29 -3.94 -25.04
CA GLU A 169 -1.08 -2.61 -25.60
C GLU A 169 -0.49 -1.65 -24.56
N ILE A 170 -1.06 -1.60 -23.34
CA ILE A 170 -0.50 -0.82 -22.22
C ILE A 170 0.91 -1.34 -21.87
N GLY A 171 1.07 -2.66 -21.77
CA GLY A 171 2.36 -3.30 -21.47
C GLY A 171 3.46 -2.97 -22.46
N THR A 172 3.11 -2.75 -23.74
CA THR A 172 4.07 -2.37 -24.79
C THR A 172 4.64 -0.97 -24.54
N VAL A 173 3.77 0.01 -24.23
CA VAL A 173 4.19 1.38 -23.90
C VAL A 173 5.02 1.40 -22.62
N ARG A 174 4.56 0.66 -21.59
CA ARG A 174 5.27 0.50 -20.32
C ARG A 174 6.67 -0.07 -20.50
N ASN A 175 6.82 -1.11 -21.32
CA ASN A 175 8.12 -1.71 -21.61
C ASN A 175 9.03 -0.75 -22.38
N SER A 176 8.48 0.06 -23.28
CA SER A 176 9.26 1.11 -23.94
C SER A 176 9.79 2.13 -22.94
N LEU A 177 8.96 2.62 -22.01
CA LEU A 177 9.40 3.51 -20.94
C LEU A 177 10.47 2.89 -20.03
N ALA A 178 10.24 1.65 -19.58
CA ALA A 178 11.18 0.95 -18.68
C ALA A 178 12.57 0.70 -19.30
N HIS A 179 12.65 0.62 -20.63
CA HIS A 179 13.89 0.44 -21.38
C HIS A 179 14.39 1.73 -22.04
N PHE A 180 13.88 2.90 -21.62
CA PHE A 180 14.24 4.21 -22.17
C PHE A 180 14.10 4.30 -23.70
N ARG A 181 13.11 3.60 -24.27
CA ARG A 181 12.77 3.68 -25.69
C ARG A 181 11.80 4.84 -25.93
N PRO A 182 11.90 5.53 -27.10
CA PRO A 182 11.00 6.63 -27.42
C PRO A 182 9.53 6.19 -27.43
N ILE A 183 8.67 7.02 -26.85
CA ILE A 183 7.20 6.93 -26.96
C ILE A 183 6.66 8.21 -27.60
N LYS A 184 5.49 8.13 -28.22
CA LYS A 184 4.78 9.23 -28.87
C LYS A 184 3.59 9.67 -28.04
N GLN A 185 3.05 10.85 -28.33
CA GLN A 185 1.85 11.35 -27.66
C GLN A 185 0.62 10.46 -27.92
N ASP A 186 0.49 9.89 -29.12
CA ASP A 186 -0.57 8.91 -29.43
C ASP A 186 -0.53 7.67 -28.52
N ASP A 187 0.65 7.27 -28.07
CA ASP A 187 0.80 6.14 -27.12
C ASP A 187 0.17 6.48 -25.76
N ILE A 188 0.15 7.77 -25.39
CA ILE A 188 -0.45 8.25 -24.14
C ILE A 188 -1.96 8.22 -24.23
N ASP A 189 -2.51 8.70 -25.34
CA ASP A 189 -3.94 8.66 -25.56
C ASP A 189 -4.46 7.22 -25.59
N LEU A 190 -3.67 6.30 -26.17
CA LEU A 190 -3.93 4.87 -26.13
C LEU A 190 -3.94 4.29 -24.71
N ILE A 191 -2.93 4.56 -23.87
CA ILE A 191 -2.94 4.07 -22.47
C ILE A 191 -4.07 4.68 -21.65
N LYS A 192 -4.43 5.96 -21.86
CA LYS A 192 -5.55 6.62 -21.18
C LYS A 192 -6.87 5.93 -21.52
N GLN A 193 -7.11 5.74 -22.82
CA GLN A 193 -8.34 5.12 -23.30
C GLN A 193 -8.46 3.67 -22.81
N ASN A 194 -7.38 2.88 -22.91
CA ASN A 194 -7.39 1.50 -22.45
C ASN A 194 -7.51 1.38 -20.93
N SER A 195 -6.83 2.24 -20.17
CA SER A 195 -6.97 2.30 -18.71
C SER A 195 -8.42 2.59 -18.33
N LYS A 196 -9.05 3.60 -18.94
CA LYS A 196 -10.46 3.93 -18.69
C LYS A 196 -11.37 2.74 -18.98
N HIS A 197 -11.20 2.04 -20.10
CA HIS A 197 -12.04 0.90 -20.44
C HIS A 197 -11.88 -0.29 -19.49
N LEU A 198 -10.67 -0.53 -18.99
CA LEU A 198 -10.38 -1.65 -18.09
C LEU A 198 -10.73 -1.34 -16.63
N LEU A 199 -10.52 -0.11 -16.18
CA LEU A 199 -10.61 0.23 -14.77
C LEU A 199 -12.02 0.53 -14.26
N ILE A 200 -13.01 0.87 -15.11
CA ILE A 200 -14.35 1.29 -14.64
C ILE A 200 -14.96 0.33 -13.60
N GLU A 201 -15.02 -0.97 -13.88
CA GLU A 201 -15.61 -1.94 -12.95
C GLU A 201 -14.66 -2.35 -11.83
N ILE A 202 -13.34 -2.24 -12.08
CA ILE A 202 -12.33 -2.44 -11.05
C ILE A 202 -12.47 -1.33 -9.99
N GLU A 203 -12.54 -0.07 -10.39
CA GLU A 203 -12.78 1.08 -9.53
C GLU A 203 -14.08 0.92 -8.74
N ASN A 204 -15.17 0.51 -9.39
CA ASN A 204 -16.43 0.23 -8.69
C ASN A 204 -16.23 -0.80 -7.57
N CYS A 205 -15.56 -1.92 -7.86
CA CYS A 205 -15.26 -2.95 -6.87
C CYS A 205 -14.43 -2.40 -5.69
N LEU A 206 -13.36 -1.65 -6.00
CA LEU A 206 -12.49 -1.06 -5.00
C LEU A 206 -13.21 -0.01 -4.14
N VAL A 207 -14.09 0.80 -4.74
CA VAL A 207 -14.93 1.76 -4.01
C VAL A 207 -15.88 1.04 -3.06
N GLN A 208 -16.56 -0.02 -3.51
CA GLN A 208 -17.44 -0.82 -2.63
C GLN A 208 -16.68 -1.43 -1.45
N LEU A 209 -15.43 -1.85 -1.67
CA LEU A 209 -14.58 -2.47 -0.66
C LEU A 209 -14.01 -1.46 0.38
N THR A 210 -13.73 -0.23 -0.05
CA THR A 210 -13.01 0.78 0.76
C THR A 210 -13.94 1.81 1.40
N SER A 211 -15.09 2.06 0.78
CA SER A 211 -16.10 3.02 1.24
C SER A 211 -17.29 2.36 1.94
N ILE A 212 -17.06 1.23 2.63
CA ILE A 212 -18.09 0.56 3.43
C ILE A 212 -18.61 1.53 4.51
N SER A 213 -19.92 1.71 4.63
CA SER A 213 -20.52 2.65 5.59
C SER A 213 -21.91 2.25 6.08
N ASP A 214 -22.62 1.41 5.35
CA ASP A 214 -24.02 1.14 5.63
C ASP A 214 -24.13 0.25 6.86
N VAL A 215 -24.94 0.66 7.84
CA VAL A 215 -25.12 -0.12 9.06
C VAL A 215 -25.91 -1.39 8.76
N VAL A 216 -25.41 -2.54 9.20
CA VAL A 216 -26.15 -3.80 9.08
C VAL A 216 -27.36 -3.73 10.01
N PRO A 217 -28.60 -3.93 9.51
CA PRO A 217 -29.82 -3.82 10.32
C PRO A 217 -29.80 -4.72 11.55
N THR A 218 -30.34 -4.23 12.67
CA THR A 218 -30.37 -4.95 13.95
C THR A 218 -31.29 -6.17 13.96
N ASN A 219 -32.23 -6.22 13.03
CA ASN A 219 -33.12 -7.36 12.78
C ASN A 219 -32.56 -8.33 11.73
N SER A 220 -31.25 -8.30 11.46
CA SER A 220 -30.62 -9.26 10.56
C SER A 220 -30.67 -10.67 11.15
N GLU A 221 -31.22 -11.61 10.39
CA GLU A 221 -31.30 -13.02 10.77
C GLU A 221 -30.04 -13.82 10.37
N ASP A 222 -29.10 -13.17 9.68
CA ASP A 222 -27.86 -13.79 9.19
C ASP A 222 -27.03 -14.38 10.35
N ALA A 223 -26.61 -15.64 10.22
CA ALA A 223 -25.89 -16.36 11.28
C ALA A 223 -24.58 -15.65 11.68
N TRP A 224 -23.82 -15.15 10.69
CA TRP A 224 -22.58 -14.41 10.95
C TRP A 224 -22.84 -13.11 11.74
N TYR A 225 -23.98 -12.45 11.52
CA TYR A 225 -24.32 -11.23 12.24
C TYR A 225 -24.57 -11.52 13.72
N LYS A 226 -25.37 -12.56 14.00
CA LYS A 226 -25.67 -13.01 15.37
C LYS A 226 -24.43 -13.48 16.12
N GLU A 227 -23.47 -14.07 15.41
CA GLU A 227 -22.21 -14.53 15.98
C GLU A 227 -21.26 -13.37 16.33
N LEU A 228 -21.14 -12.37 15.44
CA LEU A 228 -20.17 -11.28 15.60
C LEU A 228 -20.68 -10.08 16.38
N LYS A 229 -21.96 -9.73 16.26
CA LYS A 229 -22.53 -8.53 16.89
C LYS A 229 -22.37 -8.47 18.42
N PRO A 230 -22.55 -9.57 19.19
CA PRO A 230 -22.47 -9.52 20.65
C PRO A 230 -21.03 -9.47 21.17
N ILE A 231 -20.01 -9.58 20.31
CA ILE A 231 -18.61 -9.56 20.73
C ILE A 231 -18.24 -8.16 21.21
N GLY A 232 -17.90 -8.03 22.49
CA GLY A 232 -17.48 -6.77 23.10
C GLY A 232 -17.36 -6.88 24.60
N ASN A 233 -16.81 -5.83 25.20
CA ASN A 233 -16.64 -5.65 26.64
C ASN A 233 -16.58 -4.14 26.97
N ASP A 234 -16.21 -3.80 28.20
CA ASP A 234 -16.20 -2.41 28.67
C ASP A 234 -15.20 -1.52 27.90
N HIS A 235 -14.13 -2.11 27.38
CA HIS A 235 -13.09 -1.42 26.61
C HIS A 235 -13.24 -1.59 25.11
N TRP A 236 -14.16 -2.44 24.64
CA TRP A 236 -14.22 -2.90 23.25
C TRP A 236 -15.64 -3.00 22.72
N ARG A 237 -15.93 -2.30 21.61
CA ARG A 237 -17.24 -2.33 20.96
C ARG A 237 -17.15 -2.80 19.52
N THR A 238 -18.06 -3.70 19.14
CA THR A 238 -18.17 -4.20 17.76
C THR A 238 -19.37 -3.61 17.02
N ASN A 239 -19.08 -3.05 15.85
CA ASN A 239 -20.05 -2.55 14.88
C ASN A 239 -19.89 -3.28 13.55
N LEU A 240 -21.01 -3.61 12.91
CA LEU A 240 -21.02 -4.35 11.66
C LEU A 240 -21.61 -3.45 10.57
N LEU A 241 -20.85 -3.28 9.50
CA LEU A 241 -21.18 -2.43 8.38
C LEU A 241 -21.08 -3.22 7.08
N SER A 242 -21.84 -2.82 6.07
CA SER A 242 -21.93 -3.46 4.77
C SER A 242 -21.62 -2.47 3.66
N SER A 243 -21.03 -2.95 2.57
CA SER A 243 -21.00 -2.22 1.31
C SER A 243 -22.41 -2.09 0.74
N ARG A 244 -22.58 -1.15 -0.20
CA ARG A 244 -23.86 -0.87 -0.86
C ARG A 244 -24.36 -2.07 -1.67
N ASP A 245 -23.45 -2.84 -2.26
CA ASP A 245 -23.74 -4.09 -2.97
C ASP A 245 -23.88 -5.31 -2.04
N GLN A 246 -23.69 -5.12 -0.74
CA GLN A 246 -23.74 -6.13 0.31
C GLN A 246 -22.76 -7.31 0.13
N GLN A 247 -21.73 -7.14 -0.72
CA GLN A 247 -20.71 -8.17 -0.95
C GLN A 247 -19.55 -8.08 0.04
N TRP A 248 -19.40 -6.95 0.74
CA TRP A 248 -18.31 -6.71 1.66
C TRP A 248 -18.84 -6.32 3.04
N ILE A 249 -18.32 -6.97 4.06
CA ILE A 249 -18.68 -6.72 5.44
C ILE A 249 -17.46 -6.16 6.16
N ARG A 250 -17.63 -5.00 6.81
CA ARG A 250 -16.65 -4.45 7.74
C ARG A 250 -17.09 -4.76 9.17
N THR A 251 -16.24 -5.49 9.87
CA THR A 251 -16.26 -5.59 11.32
C THR A 251 -15.41 -4.46 11.88
N GLN A 252 -16.07 -3.47 12.46
CA GLN A 252 -15.45 -2.30 13.07
C GLN A 252 -15.35 -2.50 14.58
N LEU A 253 -14.12 -2.42 15.10
CA LEU A 253 -13.77 -2.66 16.48
C LEU A 253 -13.28 -1.35 17.08
N THR A 254 -13.99 -0.83 18.07
CA THR A 254 -13.66 0.42 18.73
C THR A 254 -13.14 0.13 20.13
N TYR A 255 -11.84 0.36 20.32
CA TYR A 255 -11.15 0.24 21.60
C TYR A 255 -11.11 1.60 22.30
N THR A 256 -11.66 1.67 23.51
CA THR A 256 -11.57 2.84 24.37
C THR A 256 -10.17 2.90 25.00
N ILE A 257 -9.42 3.97 24.71
CA ILE A 257 -8.04 4.14 25.17
C ILE A 257 -8.06 4.52 26.67
N PRO A 258 -7.58 3.66 27.58
CA PRO A 258 -7.51 4.00 28.99
C PRO A 258 -6.40 5.03 29.25
N VAL A 259 -6.68 5.99 30.13
CA VAL A 259 -5.66 6.90 30.68
C VAL A 259 -5.00 6.21 31.87
N LEU A 260 -3.69 5.99 31.78
CA LEU A 260 -2.89 5.34 32.82
C LEU A 260 -2.25 6.36 33.76
N GLN A 261 -1.80 7.49 33.20
CA GLN A 261 -1.19 8.58 33.96
C GLN A 261 -1.41 9.92 33.26
N LYS A 262 -1.59 10.99 34.05
CA LYS A 262 -1.61 12.38 33.59
C LYS A 262 -0.54 13.16 34.34
N ASN A 263 0.33 13.84 33.61
CA ASN A 263 1.39 14.69 34.13
C ASN A 263 1.35 16.05 33.43
N GLY A 264 1.86 17.10 34.09
CA GLY A 264 2.04 18.42 33.49
C GLY A 264 0.96 19.45 33.87
N PRO A 265 1.21 20.73 33.55
CA PRO A 265 0.33 21.86 33.90
C PRO A 265 -0.98 21.87 33.10
N THR A 266 -1.91 22.74 33.51
CA THR A 266 -3.25 22.88 32.91
C THR A 266 -3.26 23.29 31.44
N LYS A 267 -2.20 23.93 30.91
CA LYS A 267 -2.08 24.29 29.49
C LYS A 267 -1.29 23.29 28.65
N TYR A 268 -0.59 22.36 29.29
CA TYR A 268 0.23 21.36 28.63
C TYR A 268 0.25 20.08 29.47
N SER A 269 -0.46 19.06 29.00
CA SER A 269 -0.60 17.80 29.72
C SER A 269 -0.01 16.66 28.90
N ASN A 270 0.85 15.88 29.53
CA ASN A 270 1.37 14.63 28.99
C ASN A 270 0.57 13.47 29.59
N TYR A 271 0.08 12.60 28.73
CA TYR A 271 -0.68 11.43 29.12
C TYR A 271 0.09 10.17 28.76
N ARG A 272 0.11 9.23 29.69
CA ARG A 272 0.44 7.84 29.40
C ARG A 272 -0.88 7.09 29.22
N VAL A 273 -1.05 6.44 28.08
CA VAL A 273 -2.31 5.80 27.68
C VAL A 273 -2.08 4.37 27.21
N GLY A 274 -3.06 3.49 27.39
CA GLY A 274 -3.05 2.15 26.81
C GLY A 274 -3.54 2.20 25.36
N THR A 275 -2.80 1.63 24.42
CA THR A 275 -3.20 1.57 23.01
C THR A 275 -3.07 0.15 22.47
N LEU A 276 -3.81 -0.13 21.40
CA LEU A 276 -3.79 -1.42 20.75
C LEU A 276 -2.68 -1.49 19.70
N ARG A 277 -1.92 -2.59 19.75
CA ARG A 277 -0.94 -3.03 18.76
C ARG A 277 -1.66 -3.72 17.60
N THR A 278 -2.25 -2.93 16.72
CA THR A 278 -3.08 -3.39 15.60
C THR A 278 -2.39 -4.48 14.77
N SER A 279 -1.10 -4.34 14.48
CA SER A 279 -0.33 -5.32 13.70
C SER A 279 -0.23 -6.71 14.35
N GLN A 280 -0.27 -6.79 15.69
CA GLN A 280 -0.20 -8.07 16.40
C GLN A 280 -1.48 -8.89 16.26
N ILE A 281 -2.61 -8.27 15.89
CA ILE A 281 -3.85 -9.00 15.63
C ILE A 281 -3.63 -10.04 14.51
N LEU A 282 -2.99 -9.64 13.41
CA LEU A 282 -2.76 -10.53 12.27
C LEU A 282 -1.75 -11.65 12.59
N ARG A 283 -0.84 -11.43 13.55
CA ARG A 283 0.14 -12.42 14.00
C ARG A 283 -0.46 -13.45 14.95
N LEU A 284 -1.27 -12.98 15.90
CA LEU A 284 -1.82 -13.81 16.98
C LEU A 284 -3.11 -14.53 16.58
N TYR A 285 -3.84 -14.01 15.60
CA TYR A 285 -5.12 -14.55 15.15
C TYR A 285 -5.08 -14.88 13.65
N PRO A 286 -4.41 -15.98 13.26
CA PRO A 286 -4.27 -16.37 11.86
C PRO A 286 -5.64 -16.60 11.18
N GLU A 287 -6.66 -17.03 11.92
CA GLU A 287 -8.03 -17.23 11.40
C GLU A 287 -8.59 -15.91 10.85
N ILE A 288 -8.30 -14.78 11.50
CA ILE A 288 -8.69 -13.44 11.02
C ILE A 288 -7.86 -13.07 9.78
N ARG A 289 -6.54 -13.20 9.84
CA ARG A 289 -5.62 -12.87 8.74
C ARG A 289 -5.92 -13.68 7.47
N GLU A 290 -6.24 -14.96 7.62
CA GLU A 290 -6.43 -15.88 6.51
C GLU A 290 -7.77 -15.66 5.79
N THR A 291 -8.77 -15.13 6.49
CA THR A 291 -10.13 -14.93 5.98
C THR A 291 -10.47 -13.48 5.63
N CYS A 292 -9.79 -12.49 6.21
CA CYS A 292 -10.01 -11.09 5.86
C CYS A 292 -9.38 -10.73 4.50
N ILE A 293 -9.92 -9.71 3.85
CA ILE A 293 -9.27 -9.07 2.70
C ILE A 293 -8.19 -8.13 3.22
N TYR A 294 -8.53 -7.33 4.23
CA TYR A 294 -7.60 -6.42 4.88
C TYR A 294 -8.04 -6.02 6.29
N LEU A 295 -7.07 -5.47 7.01
CA LEU A 295 -7.21 -4.83 8.31
C LEU A 295 -6.60 -3.43 8.22
N SER A 296 -7.34 -2.41 8.67
CA SER A 296 -6.84 -1.02 8.77
C SER A 296 -7.27 -0.36 10.07
N GLU A 297 -6.61 0.75 10.43
CA GLU A 297 -6.95 1.53 11.62
C GLU A 297 -7.41 2.95 11.26
N SER A 298 -8.23 3.59 12.08
CA SER A 298 -8.57 5.00 11.92
C SER A 298 -7.61 5.89 12.71
N ALA A 299 -7.39 7.11 12.22
CA ALA A 299 -6.67 8.12 12.99
C ALA A 299 -7.35 8.34 14.36
N VAL A 300 -6.54 8.44 15.41
CA VAL A 300 -7.04 8.68 16.76
C VAL A 300 -7.31 10.16 16.92
N HIS A 301 -8.56 10.52 17.22
CA HIS A 301 -8.98 11.90 17.47
C HIS A 301 -9.45 12.05 18.93
N PRO A 302 -8.54 12.34 19.87
CA PRO A 302 -8.91 12.56 21.26
C PRO A 302 -9.77 13.80 21.45
N ARG A 303 -10.47 13.85 22.56
CA ARG A 303 -11.26 15.01 23.00
C ARG A 303 -11.01 15.24 24.48
N MET A 304 -11.00 16.51 24.88
CA MET A 304 -10.98 16.89 26.30
C MET A 304 -12.42 17.21 26.73
N ILE A 305 -12.99 16.39 27.61
CA ILE A 305 -14.29 16.65 28.24
C ILE A 305 -14.08 17.52 29.46
N ASP A 306 -14.91 18.57 29.57
CA ASP A 306 -14.91 19.55 30.65
C ASP A 306 -13.52 20.17 30.91
N ASN A 307 -12.68 20.24 29.89
CA ASN A 307 -11.28 20.68 29.95
C ASN A 307 -10.36 19.91 30.93
N GLU A 308 -10.78 18.74 31.41
CA GLU A 308 -10.04 18.00 32.43
C GLU A 308 -9.79 16.54 32.07
N THR A 309 -10.78 15.90 31.42
CA THR A 309 -10.82 14.46 31.19
C THR A 309 -10.54 14.15 29.72
N LEU A 310 -9.43 13.47 29.45
CA LEU A 310 -9.12 12.97 28.12
C LEU A 310 -10.01 11.78 27.78
N GLN A 311 -10.69 11.84 26.64
CA GLN A 311 -11.33 10.69 26.01
C GLN A 311 -10.71 10.44 24.65
N ALA A 312 -10.28 9.20 24.42
CA ALA A 312 -9.75 8.78 23.14
C ALA A 312 -10.23 7.35 22.84
N ALA A 313 -10.34 7.05 21.54
CA ALA A 313 -10.65 5.70 21.08
C ALA A 313 -9.86 5.41 19.81
N LYS A 314 -9.43 4.16 19.67
CA LYS A 314 -8.81 3.64 18.45
C LYS A 314 -9.82 2.73 17.76
N THR A 315 -10.04 2.95 16.47
CA THR A 315 -10.96 2.12 15.68
C THR A 315 -10.18 1.29 14.68
N ILE A 316 -10.51 0.01 14.60
CA ILE A 316 -9.93 -0.97 13.68
C ILE A 316 -11.03 -1.50 12.79
N SER A 317 -10.70 -1.67 11.52
CA SER A 317 -11.59 -2.11 10.46
C SER A 317 -11.06 -3.41 9.89
N ILE A 318 -11.79 -4.50 10.09
CA ILE A 318 -11.48 -5.79 9.46
C ILE A 318 -12.54 -6.03 8.39
N VAL A 319 -12.10 -6.19 7.14
CA VAL A 319 -13.01 -6.31 6.00
C VAL A 319 -12.96 -7.71 5.43
N PHE A 320 -14.14 -8.30 5.26
CA PHE A 320 -14.35 -9.64 4.73
C PHE A 320 -15.21 -9.57 3.47
N SER A 321 -15.03 -10.54 2.57
CA SER A 321 -16.10 -10.85 1.62
C SER A 321 -17.26 -11.52 2.37
N LYS A 322 -18.50 -11.20 2.02
CA LYS A 322 -19.69 -11.77 2.67
C LYS A 322 -19.69 -13.30 2.61
N SER A 323 -19.36 -13.87 1.45
CA SER A 323 -19.28 -15.32 1.25
C SER A 323 -18.22 -16.00 2.13
N THR A 324 -17.05 -15.36 2.31
CA THR A 324 -15.99 -15.87 3.18
C THR A 324 -16.42 -15.81 4.64
N LEU A 325 -17.06 -14.70 5.04
CA LEU A 325 -17.55 -14.52 6.40
C LEU A 325 -18.65 -15.52 6.75
N GLU A 326 -19.60 -15.76 5.85
CA GLU A 326 -20.66 -16.76 6.03
C GLU A 326 -20.09 -18.16 6.24
N SER A 327 -19.13 -18.54 5.39
CA SER A 327 -18.53 -19.88 5.40
C SER A 327 -17.62 -20.14 6.62
N ASN A 328 -17.06 -19.08 7.24
CA ASN A 328 -16.09 -19.19 8.33
C ASN A 328 -16.54 -18.46 9.61
N SER A 329 -17.84 -18.16 9.73
CA SER A 329 -18.38 -17.30 10.79
C SER A 329 -18.05 -17.80 12.21
N SER A 330 -18.08 -19.11 12.43
CA SER A 330 -17.74 -19.72 13.73
C SER A 330 -16.26 -19.55 14.10
N GLU A 331 -15.35 -19.75 13.14
CA GLU A 331 -13.90 -19.61 13.36
C GLU A 331 -13.54 -18.15 13.60
N ILE A 332 -14.05 -17.26 12.76
CA ILE A 332 -13.87 -15.80 12.89
C ILE A 332 -14.47 -15.30 14.22
N GLY A 333 -15.67 -15.76 14.58
CA GLY A 333 -16.34 -15.41 15.83
C GLY A 333 -15.54 -15.86 17.05
N THR A 334 -14.99 -17.08 17.02
CA THR A 334 -14.13 -17.61 18.08
C THR A 334 -12.86 -16.78 18.22
N ALA A 335 -12.18 -16.47 17.11
CA ALA A 335 -10.97 -15.65 17.11
C ALA A 335 -11.23 -14.23 17.62
N LEU A 336 -12.33 -13.59 17.21
CA LEU A 336 -12.70 -12.25 17.67
C LEU A 336 -13.11 -12.23 19.15
N LYS A 337 -13.77 -13.27 19.66
CA LYS A 337 -14.05 -13.43 21.11
C LYS A 337 -12.77 -13.56 21.91
N ALA A 338 -11.84 -14.42 21.46
CA ALA A 338 -10.54 -14.59 22.10
C ALA A 338 -9.73 -13.28 22.09
N LEU A 339 -9.75 -12.55 20.96
CA LEU A 339 -9.17 -11.22 20.84
C LEU A 339 -9.75 -10.24 21.87
N ALA A 340 -11.07 -10.13 21.96
CA ALA A 340 -11.73 -9.21 22.89
C ALA A 340 -11.37 -9.52 24.36
N LEU A 341 -11.40 -10.80 24.74
CA LEU A 341 -11.03 -11.25 26.09
C LEU A 341 -9.56 -10.95 26.43
N LYS A 342 -8.66 -11.17 25.47
CA LYS A 342 -7.23 -10.87 25.69
C LYS A 342 -6.98 -9.37 25.81
N VAL A 343 -7.64 -8.56 24.99
CA VAL A 343 -7.55 -7.09 25.08
C VAL A 343 -8.06 -6.58 26.42
N GLU A 344 -9.16 -7.14 26.93
CA GLU A 344 -9.70 -6.81 28.26
C GLU A 344 -8.70 -7.12 29.35
N ALA A 345 -8.23 -8.37 29.42
CA ALA A 345 -7.28 -8.81 30.44
C ALA A 345 -5.98 -7.99 30.42
N GLU A 346 -5.43 -7.69 29.24
CA GLU A 346 -4.21 -6.86 29.13
C GLU A 346 -4.47 -5.39 29.44
N THR A 347 -5.68 -4.88 29.18
CA THR A 347 -6.08 -3.52 29.54
C THR A 347 -6.22 -3.36 31.05
N GLU A 348 -6.87 -4.30 31.72
CA GLU A 348 -6.97 -4.32 33.18
C GLU A 348 -5.59 -4.42 33.82
N LEU A 349 -4.73 -5.29 33.29
CA LEU A 349 -3.37 -5.47 33.78
C LEU A 349 -2.55 -4.18 33.68
N ILE A 350 -2.57 -3.48 32.55
CA ILE A 350 -1.77 -2.26 32.36
C ILE A 350 -2.31 -1.06 33.15
N GLN A 351 -3.60 -1.07 33.50
CA GLN A 351 -4.21 -0.09 34.41
C GLN A 351 -3.77 -0.32 35.87
N GLN A 352 -3.56 -1.57 36.27
CA GLN A 352 -3.10 -1.92 37.63
C GLN A 352 -1.58 -1.81 37.78
N ASP A 353 -0.82 -2.22 36.75
CA ASP A 353 0.64 -2.17 36.72
C ASP A 353 1.13 -1.43 35.47
N ALA A 354 1.59 -0.20 35.68
CA ALA A 354 2.11 0.65 34.61
C ALA A 354 3.43 0.14 33.99
N LEU A 355 4.04 -0.94 34.51
CA LEU A 355 5.19 -1.61 33.91
C LEU A 355 4.81 -2.87 33.12
N ALA A 356 3.57 -3.34 33.23
CA ALA A 356 3.09 -4.47 32.47
C ALA A 356 3.11 -4.18 30.97
N ARG A 357 3.45 -5.21 30.19
CA ARG A 357 3.42 -5.18 28.73
C ARG A 357 2.57 -6.33 28.23
N GLY A 358 1.49 -6.00 27.54
CA GLY A 358 0.67 -6.97 26.81
C GLY A 358 1.25 -7.28 25.43
N GLU A 359 0.77 -8.36 24.84
CA GLU A 359 1.07 -8.65 23.43
C GLU A 359 0.26 -7.77 22.50
N LEU A 360 -0.99 -7.43 22.88
CA LEU A 360 -1.94 -6.64 22.12
C LEU A 360 -2.10 -5.21 22.66
N VAL A 361 -1.93 -4.99 23.96
CA VAL A 361 -2.06 -3.68 24.59
C VAL A 361 -0.70 -3.19 25.10
N GLU A 362 -0.33 -1.96 24.75
CA GLU A 362 0.90 -1.32 25.20
C GLU A 362 0.66 0.11 25.72
N ALA A 363 1.54 0.58 26.60
CA ALA A 363 1.52 1.96 27.06
C ALA A 363 2.31 2.88 26.11
N LYS A 364 1.69 3.97 25.66
CA LYS A 364 2.34 5.03 24.88
C LYS A 364 2.14 6.39 25.55
N ASN A 365 2.99 7.34 25.17
CA ASN A 365 2.89 8.72 25.60
C ASN A 365 2.26 9.56 24.50
N ILE A 366 1.32 10.42 24.87
CA ILE A 366 0.75 11.46 24.02
C ILE A 366 0.78 12.79 24.77
N SER A 367 0.66 13.90 24.05
CA SER A 367 0.63 15.23 24.65
C SER A 367 -0.58 16.03 24.18
N ALA A 368 -1.16 16.82 25.07
CA ALA A 368 -2.25 17.75 24.80
C ALA A 368 -1.81 19.18 25.13
N PHE A 369 -2.11 20.11 24.21
CA PHE A 369 -1.77 21.52 24.32
C PHE A 369 -3.06 22.34 24.28
N HIS A 370 -3.24 23.24 25.23
CA HIS A 370 -4.31 24.22 25.19
C HIS A 370 -3.87 25.40 24.31
N ARG A 371 -4.61 25.68 23.24
CA ARG A 371 -4.31 26.73 22.27
C ARG A 371 -5.42 27.76 22.20
N ASP A 372 -5.03 29.00 21.96
CA ASP A 372 -5.93 30.09 21.59
C ASP A 372 -6.09 30.09 20.05
N GLY A 373 -7.33 30.03 19.58
CA GLY A 373 -7.70 30.13 18.18
C GLY A 373 -7.92 31.57 17.72
N THR A 374 -8.09 31.75 16.42
CA THR A 374 -8.55 33.02 15.86
C THR A 374 -9.96 33.33 16.37
N SER A 375 -10.21 34.57 16.77
CA SER A 375 -11.49 35.05 17.35
C SER A 375 -11.75 34.71 18.82
N GLY A 376 -10.72 34.34 19.61
CA GLY A 376 -10.84 34.20 21.07
C GLY A 376 -11.45 32.88 21.55
N TYR A 377 -11.69 31.92 20.65
CA TYR A 377 -12.02 30.54 21.02
C TYR A 377 -10.76 29.81 21.49
N THR A 378 -10.90 28.92 22.46
CA THR A 378 -9.79 28.05 22.89
C THR A 378 -10.09 26.59 22.54
N TYR A 379 -9.06 25.82 22.23
CA TYR A 379 -9.20 24.40 21.87
C TYR A 379 -7.99 23.61 22.35
N TRP A 380 -8.17 22.29 22.42
CA TRP A 380 -7.09 21.36 22.71
C TRP A 380 -6.54 20.79 21.41
N ASP A 381 -5.23 20.87 21.26
CA ASP A 381 -4.45 20.22 20.21
C ASP A 381 -3.73 19.00 20.78
N PHE A 382 -3.60 17.93 20.01
CA PHE A 382 -3.09 16.65 20.49
C PHE A 382 -2.00 16.11 19.57
N ASN A 383 -0.89 15.67 20.16
CA ASN A 383 0.09 14.85 19.45
C ASN A 383 -0.20 13.36 19.76
N THR A 384 -0.72 12.66 18.75
CA THR A 384 -1.11 11.24 18.82
C THR A 384 -0.33 10.34 17.88
N GLU A 385 0.75 10.81 17.28
CA GLU A 385 1.53 10.05 16.29
C GLU A 385 2.01 8.70 16.83
N SER A 386 2.37 8.66 18.12
CA SER A 386 2.79 7.44 18.82
C SER A 386 1.72 6.35 18.95
N LEU A 387 0.44 6.68 18.69
CA LEU A 387 -0.69 5.74 18.73
C LEU A 387 -0.93 5.05 17.37
N THR A 388 -0.34 5.60 16.30
CA THR A 388 -0.35 5.03 14.96
C THR A 388 0.58 3.83 14.91
N THR A 389 0.14 2.75 14.27
CA THR A 389 0.99 1.59 14.07
C THR A 389 2.02 1.90 13.00
N SER A 390 3.30 1.77 13.34
CA SER A 390 4.42 1.88 12.41
C SER A 390 4.29 0.83 11.31
N VAL A 391 4.40 1.31 10.08
CA VAL A 391 4.31 0.52 8.86
C VAL A 391 5.56 -0.33 8.64
N ALA A 392 6.72 0.16 9.05
CA ALA A 392 8.00 -0.50 8.83
C ALA A 392 8.11 -1.87 9.54
N ASP A 393 7.28 -2.11 10.56
CA ASP A 393 7.37 -3.28 11.43
C ASP A 393 6.40 -4.42 11.02
N ILE A 394 5.79 -4.33 9.83
CA ILE A 394 4.67 -5.16 9.40
C ILE A 394 5.01 -5.90 8.10
N ASP A 395 4.97 -7.23 8.18
CA ASP A 395 5.21 -8.13 7.04
C ASP A 395 3.89 -8.62 6.43
N GLU A 396 2.79 -8.51 7.17
CA GLU A 396 1.49 -9.01 6.80
C GLU A 396 0.80 -8.12 5.76
N VAL A 397 0.64 -8.64 4.53
CA VAL A 397 0.03 -7.94 3.38
C VAL A 397 -1.42 -7.51 3.63
N GLU A 398 -2.11 -8.17 4.57
CA GLU A 398 -3.47 -7.83 4.98
C GLU A 398 -3.54 -6.50 5.74
N TYR A 399 -2.44 -5.98 6.30
CA TYR A 399 -2.45 -4.69 6.96
C TYR A 399 -2.36 -3.53 5.97
N TRP A 400 -3.40 -2.71 5.89
CA TRP A 400 -3.52 -1.61 4.93
C TRP A 400 -3.33 -0.23 5.57
N GLY A 401 -2.65 -0.18 6.72
CA GLY A 401 -2.31 1.10 7.36
C GLY A 401 -3.51 1.85 7.93
N GLN A 402 -3.38 3.17 7.93
CA GLN A 402 -4.44 4.07 8.39
C GLN A 402 -5.44 4.36 7.29
N ARG A 403 -6.72 4.17 7.60
CA ARG A 403 -7.84 4.61 6.78
C ARG A 403 -8.06 6.10 7.01
N SER A 404 -7.79 6.91 6.00
CA SER A 404 -8.35 8.26 5.89
C SER A 404 -9.60 8.24 4.99
N HIS A 405 -10.39 9.32 5.04
CA HIS A 405 -11.50 9.49 4.09
C HIS A 405 -10.92 9.84 2.72
N TYR A 406 -10.69 8.83 1.89
CA TYR A 406 -10.21 9.03 0.52
C TYR A 406 -11.37 9.49 -0.36
N THR A 407 -11.45 10.78 -0.67
CA THR A 407 -12.47 11.32 -1.58
C THR A 407 -12.12 11.12 -3.05
N THR A 408 -10.84 11.00 -3.41
CA THR A 408 -10.39 10.95 -4.81
C THR A 408 -9.15 10.10 -5.09
N ASP A 409 -8.22 9.91 -4.12
CA ASP A 409 -6.86 9.40 -4.42
C ASP A 409 -6.47 8.15 -3.64
N PHE A 410 -7.36 7.18 -3.50
CA PHE A 410 -7.10 5.95 -2.72
C PHE A 410 -5.83 5.21 -3.14
N ILE A 411 -5.48 5.21 -4.44
CA ILE A 411 -4.32 4.47 -4.96
C ILE A 411 -2.99 5.20 -4.69
N SER A 412 -3.00 6.53 -4.50
CA SER A 412 -1.80 7.37 -4.40
C SER A 412 -1.62 8.16 -3.10
N SER A 413 -2.64 8.26 -2.25
CA SER A 413 -2.63 9.10 -1.01
C SER A 413 -2.46 8.28 0.28
N THR A 414 -1.93 7.08 0.13
CA THR A 414 -2.06 5.98 1.04
C THR A 414 -0.71 5.43 1.53
N SER A 415 -0.47 5.40 2.85
CA SER A 415 0.88 5.22 3.43
C SER A 415 1.40 3.77 3.48
N HIS A 416 0.55 2.75 3.46
CA HIS A 416 0.99 1.35 3.44
C HIS A 416 -0.01 0.41 2.82
N TYR A 417 0.38 -0.20 1.69
CA TYR A 417 -0.48 -1.04 0.91
C TYR A 417 0.30 -2.16 0.23
N PRO A 418 -0.39 -3.15 -0.36
CA PRO A 418 0.24 -4.10 -1.26
C PRO A 418 0.81 -3.47 -2.57
N TRP A 419 0.84 -2.14 -2.69
CA TRP A 419 1.41 -1.35 -3.78
C TRP A 419 2.25 -0.18 -3.23
N MET A 420 2.89 0.59 -4.12
CA MET A 420 3.95 1.55 -3.75
C MET A 420 3.39 2.62 -2.80
N PRO A 421 4.07 2.91 -1.67
CA PRO A 421 3.55 3.81 -0.63
C PRO A 421 3.48 5.25 -1.12
N SER A 422 2.53 6.04 -0.58
CA SER A 422 2.34 7.46 -0.95
C SER A 422 3.54 8.34 -0.70
N SER A 423 4.51 7.92 0.12
CA SER A 423 5.76 8.65 0.35
C SER A 423 6.53 8.94 -0.94
N VAL A 424 6.26 8.20 -2.02
CA VAL A 424 6.81 8.46 -3.37
C VAL A 424 6.06 9.55 -4.15
N SER A 425 4.89 9.98 -3.67
CA SER A 425 3.93 10.87 -4.34
C SER A 425 3.24 11.84 -3.37
N GLU A 426 3.87 12.15 -2.22
CA GLU A 426 3.29 12.99 -1.16
C GLU A 426 3.06 14.45 -1.57
N GLU A 427 3.70 14.90 -2.65
CA GLU A 427 3.53 16.26 -3.18
C GLU A 427 2.72 16.27 -4.48
N GLU A 428 1.56 16.93 -4.47
CA GLU A 428 0.95 17.43 -5.70
C GLU A 428 1.81 18.58 -6.24
N ILE A 429 2.66 18.25 -7.20
CA ILE A 429 3.44 19.23 -7.94
C ILE A 429 2.48 19.88 -8.97
N PRO A 430 2.15 21.17 -8.86
CA PRO A 430 1.47 21.86 -9.96
C PRO A 430 2.43 21.94 -11.15
N PHE A 431 1.97 21.51 -12.33
CA PHE A 431 2.71 21.64 -13.60
C PHE A 431 2.12 22.77 -14.44
#